data_AF-A0A077ZQ49-F1
#
_entry.id   AF-A0A077ZQ49-F1
#
_cell.length_a   1.000
_cell.length_b   1.000
_cell.length_c   1.000
_cell.angle_alpha   90.00
_cell.angle_beta   90.00
_cell.angle_gamma   90.00
#
_symmetry.space_group_name_H-M   'P 1'
#
loop_
_entity.id
_entity.type
_entity.pdbx_description
1 polymer ?
#
loop_
_entity_poly.entity_id
_entity_poly.type
_entity_poly.pdbx_seq_one_letter_code
_entity_poly.pdbx_strand_id
1 'polypeptide(L)'
;MKKRSEEYLPEALNRLFSGDFTWLWRQRIRVTLSGKNAFAEPVELFDQQLMYPEYRWSDHVREYEDVRLRNLVLSRAAQSAARSSCGSSGNFVPSFERLLPYLALNDVFIGESLSSRVSYYDLQVDDGKFTKQKSSGLTVCTGTGSTSWYFNINKLTDMCLKDLLKLVSDEFHVQIPYEDESVVQKICKRFNDKLVFSPEDPRLAYAVRDPVFNATFPPFPARGFSRKMVVQSRGYDAHLVIDGGMSYIFNHGTVAKLEINAQDALRTVIFR
;
A
#
# COMPACT_ATOMS: atom_id res chain seq x y z
N MET A 1 -14.84 -10.39 -23.64
CA MET A 1 -15.59 -10.73 -22.41
C MET A 1 -14.58 -11.08 -21.33
N LYS A 2 -14.51 -10.39 -20.18
CA LYS A 2 -13.84 -10.96 -19.00
C LYS A 2 -14.70 -12.15 -18.60
N LYS A 3 -14.21 -13.38 -18.78
CA LYS A 3 -14.90 -14.59 -18.31
C LYS A 3 -15.24 -14.41 -16.84
N ARG A 4 -16.48 -14.71 -16.43
CA ARG A 4 -16.88 -14.57 -15.02
C ARG A 4 -16.10 -15.60 -14.19
N SER A 5 -15.75 -15.28 -12.95
CA SER A 5 -15.00 -16.18 -12.06
C SER A 5 -15.63 -17.57 -11.96
N GLU A 6 -16.95 -17.64 -12.03
CA GLU A 6 -17.75 -18.87 -12.03
C GLU A 6 -17.43 -19.82 -13.19
N GLU A 7 -17.08 -19.30 -14.37
CA GLU A 7 -16.77 -20.11 -15.55
C GLU A 7 -15.49 -20.94 -15.38
N TYR A 8 -14.59 -20.48 -14.52
CA TYR A 8 -13.34 -21.18 -14.20
C TYR A 8 -13.48 -22.15 -13.02
N LEU A 9 -14.62 -22.14 -12.31
CA LEU A 9 -14.79 -22.95 -11.11
C LEU A 9 -14.67 -24.46 -11.41
N PRO A 10 -15.29 -25.02 -12.48
CA PRO A 10 -15.11 -26.43 -12.79
C PRO A 10 -13.66 -26.81 -13.08
N GLU A 11 -12.94 -25.98 -13.84
CA GLU A 11 -11.52 -26.19 -14.16
C GLU A 11 -10.65 -26.10 -12.91
N ALA A 12 -10.88 -25.08 -12.07
CA ALA A 12 -10.19 -24.90 -10.80
C ALA A 12 -10.41 -26.09 -9.84
N LEU A 13 -11.64 -26.59 -9.76
CA LEU A 13 -11.96 -27.78 -8.97
C LEU A 13 -11.26 -29.02 -9.51
N ASN A 14 -11.30 -29.23 -10.83
CA ASN A 14 -10.60 -30.36 -11.46
C ASN A 14 -9.10 -30.34 -11.16
N ARG A 15 -8.46 -29.16 -11.25
CA ARG A 15 -7.02 -28.98 -10.94
C ARG A 15 -6.73 -29.15 -9.45
N LEU A 16 -7.63 -28.69 -8.58
CA LEU A 16 -7.52 -28.93 -7.14
C LEU A 16 -7.60 -30.43 -6.82
N PHE A 17 -8.56 -31.14 -7.40
CA PHE A 17 -8.76 -32.58 -7.16
C PHE A 17 -7.70 -33.46 -7.83
N SER A 18 -7.13 -33.04 -8.96
CA SER A 18 -6.03 -33.76 -9.61
C SER A 18 -4.67 -33.50 -8.96
N GLY A 19 -4.58 -32.54 -8.03
CA GLY A 19 -3.31 -32.12 -7.42
C GLY A 19 -2.46 -31.22 -8.33
N ASP A 20 -3.04 -30.65 -9.39
CA ASP A 20 -2.39 -29.74 -10.34
C ASP A 20 -2.27 -28.32 -9.78
N PHE A 21 -1.54 -28.20 -8.67
CA PHE A 21 -1.27 -26.91 -8.05
C PHE A 21 0.01 -26.92 -7.22
N THR A 22 0.42 -25.73 -6.80
CA THR A 22 1.40 -25.51 -5.74
C THR A 22 0.78 -24.65 -4.64
N TRP A 23 1.31 -24.79 -3.43
CA TRP A 23 0.99 -23.89 -2.34
C TRP A 23 1.88 -22.65 -2.42
N LEU A 24 1.28 -21.50 -2.12
CA LEU A 24 1.95 -20.21 -1.96
C LEU A 24 1.54 -19.62 -0.62
N TRP A 25 2.49 -19.30 0.24
CA TRP A 25 2.21 -18.70 1.56
C TRP A 25 2.34 -17.19 1.50
N ARG A 26 1.21 -16.50 1.26
CA ARG A 26 1.18 -15.05 1.23
C ARG A 26 1.31 -14.51 2.65
N GLN A 27 2.40 -13.79 2.91
CA GLN A 27 2.62 -13.16 4.20
C GLN A 27 1.58 -12.07 4.47
N ARG A 28 1.28 -11.83 5.75
CA ARG A 28 0.42 -10.74 6.20
C ARG A 28 1.09 -9.96 7.32
N ILE A 29 0.84 -8.66 7.37
CA ILE A 29 1.35 -7.77 8.41
C ILE A 29 0.43 -7.83 9.62
N ARG A 30 1.01 -8.18 10.76
CA ARG A 30 0.41 -8.03 12.07
C ARG A 30 0.69 -6.64 12.61
N VAL A 31 -0.34 -5.99 13.13
CA VAL A 31 -0.24 -4.67 13.74
C VAL A 31 -0.66 -4.75 15.20
N THR A 32 0.19 -4.24 16.08
CA THR A 32 -0.12 -4.03 17.50
C THR A 32 -0.09 -2.55 17.80
N LEU A 33 -1.18 -2.00 18.34
CA LEU A 33 -1.28 -0.60 18.75
C LEU A 33 -1.10 -0.45 20.26
N SER A 34 -0.46 0.62 20.70
CA SER A 34 -0.45 1.04 22.10
C SER A 34 -0.59 2.54 22.24
N GLY A 35 -1.08 2.99 23.40
CA GLY A 35 -1.37 4.41 23.67
C GLY A 35 -2.86 4.74 23.74
N LYS A 36 -3.19 6.02 23.92
CA LYS A 36 -4.54 6.49 24.28
C LYS A 36 -5.64 6.04 23.30
N ASN A 37 -5.32 5.97 22.01
CA ASN A 37 -6.30 5.64 20.96
C ASN A 37 -6.22 4.18 20.48
N ALA A 38 -5.40 3.33 21.10
CA ALA A 38 -5.21 1.96 20.65
C ALA A 38 -6.52 1.15 20.60
N PHE A 39 -7.46 1.45 21.51
CA PHE A 39 -8.77 0.80 21.62
C PHE A 39 -9.92 1.56 20.97
N ALA A 40 -9.66 2.67 20.28
CA ALA A 40 -10.70 3.33 19.51
C ALA A 40 -11.25 2.37 18.43
N GLU A 41 -12.55 2.47 18.16
CA GLU A 41 -13.15 1.70 17.07
C GLU A 41 -12.61 2.18 15.72
N PRO A 42 -12.27 1.26 14.81
CA PRO A 42 -11.85 1.65 13.47
C PRO A 42 -13.04 2.15 12.65
N VAL A 43 -12.72 2.87 11.59
CA VAL A 43 -13.68 3.29 10.58
C VAL A 43 -13.42 2.50 9.31
N GLU A 44 -14.46 1.93 8.71
CA GLU A 44 -14.38 1.30 7.40
C GLU A 44 -14.37 2.38 6.32
N LEU A 45 -13.26 2.54 5.60
CA LEU A 45 -13.11 3.52 4.52
C LEU A 45 -13.93 3.16 3.27
N PHE A 46 -14.45 1.94 3.19
CA PHE A 46 -15.44 1.57 2.17
C PHE A 46 -16.82 2.15 2.50
N ASP A 47 -17.14 2.27 3.79
CA ASP A 47 -18.38 2.86 4.29
C ASP A 47 -18.32 4.39 4.36
N GLN A 48 -17.11 4.96 4.42
CA GLN A 48 -16.90 6.38 4.11
C GLN A 48 -17.14 6.60 2.62
N GLN A 49 -18.42 6.74 2.29
CA GLN A 49 -18.90 7.11 0.97
C GLN A 49 -18.18 8.41 0.56
N LEU A 50 -17.30 8.31 -0.45
CA LEU A 50 -17.08 9.44 -1.36
C LEU A 50 -18.45 10.04 -1.66
N MET A 51 -18.59 11.36 -1.81
CA MET A 51 -19.90 11.98 -2.08
C MET A 51 -20.69 11.29 -3.22
N TYR A 52 -19.97 10.59 -4.09
CA TYR A 52 -20.49 9.74 -5.13
C TYR A 52 -19.85 8.34 -5.02
N PRO A 53 -20.38 7.43 -4.19
CA PRO A 53 -19.81 6.09 -4.01
C PRO A 53 -19.83 5.28 -5.32
N GLU A 54 -20.79 5.55 -6.21
CA GLU A 54 -20.85 5.03 -7.57
C GLU A 54 -19.58 5.35 -8.37
N TYR A 55 -18.90 6.47 -8.08
CA TYR A 55 -17.68 6.85 -8.80
C TYR A 55 -16.40 6.24 -8.25
N ARG A 56 -16.44 5.53 -7.11
CA ARG A 56 -15.27 4.91 -6.48
C ARG A 56 -14.49 4.01 -7.43
N TRP A 57 -15.22 3.24 -8.23
CA TRP A 57 -14.64 2.49 -9.33
C TRP A 57 -14.94 3.13 -10.67
N SER A 58 -15.80 4.14 -10.78
CA SER A 58 -16.14 4.74 -12.07
C SER A 58 -15.00 5.43 -12.76
N ASP A 59 -13.91 5.86 -12.13
CA ASP A 59 -12.78 6.37 -12.93
C ASP A 59 -12.10 5.21 -13.67
N HIS A 60 -11.90 4.07 -13.00
CA HIS A 60 -11.37 2.86 -13.62
C HIS A 60 -12.39 2.20 -14.54
N VAL A 61 -13.65 2.19 -14.13
CA VAL A 61 -14.76 1.62 -14.85
C VAL A 61 -15.06 2.51 -16.03
N ARG A 62 -15.08 3.85 -15.97
CA ARG A 62 -15.18 4.80 -17.11
C ARG A 62 -13.94 4.86 -17.98
N GLU A 63 -12.73 4.56 -17.55
CA GLU A 63 -11.65 4.37 -18.53
C GLU A 63 -11.82 3.03 -19.26
N TYR A 64 -12.15 1.96 -18.52
CA TYR A 64 -12.49 0.68 -19.14
C TYR A 64 -13.82 0.68 -19.89
N GLU A 65 -14.73 1.58 -19.54
CA GLU A 65 -16.08 1.82 -20.05
C GLU A 65 -16.03 2.87 -21.14
N ASP A 66 -15.19 3.88 -21.15
CA ASP A 66 -15.00 4.67 -22.38
C ASP A 66 -14.39 3.78 -23.47
N VAL A 67 -13.64 2.73 -23.09
CA VAL A 67 -13.31 1.60 -23.97
C VAL A 67 -14.49 0.62 -24.15
N ARG A 68 -15.33 0.36 -23.13
CA ARG A 68 -16.48 -0.58 -23.16
C ARG A 68 -17.83 0.02 -23.55
N LEU A 69 -18.35 1.08 -22.95
CA LEU A 69 -19.40 2.01 -23.42
C LEU A 69 -19.16 2.57 -24.83
N ARG A 70 -17.93 2.70 -25.36
CA ARG A 70 -17.78 2.75 -26.83
C ARG A 70 -18.38 1.52 -27.53
N ASN A 71 -18.38 0.37 -26.86
CA ASN A 71 -19.06 -0.87 -27.26
C ASN A 71 -20.44 -1.09 -26.60
N LEU A 72 -20.85 -0.31 -25.58
CA LEU A 72 -22.00 -0.58 -24.68
C LEU A 72 -22.95 0.61 -24.48
N VAL A 73 -22.74 1.75 -25.15
CA VAL A 73 -23.81 2.72 -25.44
C VAL A 73 -24.97 2.05 -26.24
N LEU A 74 -24.79 0.80 -26.66
CA LEU A 74 -25.84 -0.14 -27.05
C LEU A 74 -26.76 -0.66 -25.92
N SER A 75 -26.53 -0.36 -24.65
CA SER A 75 -27.41 -0.83 -23.57
C SER A 75 -27.53 0.17 -22.43
N ARG A 76 -28.23 1.26 -22.73
CA ARG A 76 -29.17 2.00 -21.86
C ARG A 76 -29.34 1.46 -20.41
N ALA A 77 -29.10 2.37 -19.47
CA ALA A 77 -30.04 2.80 -18.43
C ALA A 77 -30.59 1.76 -17.43
N ALA A 78 -30.05 1.75 -16.21
CA ALA A 78 -30.77 1.53 -14.93
C ALA A 78 -29.81 1.84 -13.74
N GLN A 79 -30.03 2.91 -12.97
CA GLN A 79 -30.61 2.92 -11.60
C GLN A 79 -29.65 2.39 -10.50
N SER A 80 -29.56 2.83 -9.23
CA SER A 80 -29.86 4.07 -8.47
C SER A 80 -29.57 3.79 -6.98
N ALA A 81 -29.02 4.77 -6.25
CA ALA A 81 -29.32 5.18 -4.86
C ALA A 81 -28.92 4.35 -3.59
N ALA A 82 -28.20 5.06 -2.69
CA ALA A 82 -28.55 5.43 -1.28
C ALA A 82 -27.82 4.84 -0.04
N ARG A 83 -27.13 5.75 0.68
CA ARG A 83 -27.17 6.15 2.13
C ARG A 83 -26.97 5.12 3.27
N SER A 84 -26.17 5.49 4.27
CA SER A 84 -26.60 5.86 5.66
C SER A 84 -25.44 5.89 6.69
N SER A 85 -25.70 6.53 7.84
CA SER A 85 -24.80 7.14 8.84
C SER A 85 -24.57 6.31 10.11
N CYS A 86 -23.47 6.58 10.85
CA CYS A 86 -23.14 5.97 12.14
C CYS A 86 -22.78 7.00 13.24
N GLY A 87 -23.03 6.62 14.50
CA GLY A 87 -22.86 7.41 15.73
C GLY A 87 -21.89 6.77 16.76
N SER A 88 -21.85 7.36 17.95
CA SER A 88 -20.65 7.54 18.80
C SER A 88 -20.66 6.86 20.19
N SER A 89 -19.46 6.82 20.79
CA SER A 89 -19.11 7.06 22.22
C SER A 89 -18.86 5.87 23.16
N GLY A 90 -17.69 5.89 23.85
CA GLY A 90 -17.43 5.15 25.09
C GLY A 90 -15.94 5.09 25.49
N ASN A 91 -15.59 5.63 26.67
CA ASN A 91 -14.24 5.70 27.26
C ASN A 91 -13.89 4.46 28.11
N PHE A 92 -12.66 3.94 27.98
CA PHE A 92 -11.86 3.38 29.08
C PHE A 92 -10.37 3.33 28.68
N VAL A 93 -9.44 3.78 29.55
CA VAL A 93 -7.99 3.78 29.27
C VAL A 93 -7.25 3.15 30.44
N PRO A 94 -6.63 1.98 30.20
CA PRO A 94 -5.38 1.64 30.85
C PRO A 94 -4.30 1.34 29.79
N SER A 95 -3.03 1.52 30.13
CA SER A 95 -1.89 1.34 29.23
C SER A 95 -1.75 -0.11 28.77
N PHE A 96 -2.46 -0.46 27.71
CA PHE A 96 -2.47 -1.80 27.14
C PHE A 96 -2.17 -1.75 25.65
N GLU A 97 -1.47 -2.78 25.21
CA GLU A 97 -1.26 -3.08 23.81
C GLU A 97 -2.51 -3.80 23.26
N ARG A 98 -2.99 -3.38 22.09
CA ARG A 98 -4.07 -4.03 21.34
C ARG A 98 -3.49 -4.67 20.09
N LEU A 99 -3.56 -5.99 20.01
CA LEU A 99 -3.37 -6.69 18.75
C LEU A 99 -4.58 -6.43 17.86
N LEU A 100 -4.38 -5.84 16.69
CA LEU A 100 -5.49 -5.58 15.76
C LEU A 100 -5.99 -6.90 15.15
N PRO A 101 -7.32 -7.07 14.99
CA PRO A 101 -7.88 -8.31 14.45
C PRO A 101 -7.71 -8.45 12.92
N TYR A 102 -7.37 -7.36 12.23
CA TYR A 102 -7.15 -7.35 10.78
C TYR A 102 -5.66 -7.43 10.47
N LEU A 103 -5.30 -8.40 9.63
CA LEU A 103 -3.94 -8.63 9.16
C LEU A 103 -3.82 -8.11 7.72
N ALA A 104 -2.88 -7.19 7.46
CA ALA A 104 -2.75 -6.58 6.14
C ALA A 104 -2.15 -7.57 5.13
N LEU A 105 -2.85 -7.86 4.04
CA LEU A 105 -2.32 -8.68 2.96
C LEU A 105 -1.41 -7.88 2.04
N ASN A 106 -1.77 -6.64 1.73
CA ASN A 106 -1.01 -5.76 0.85
C ASN A 106 -0.14 -4.83 1.66
N ASP A 107 -0.75 -3.82 2.28
CA ASP A 107 -0.04 -2.71 2.87
C ASP A 107 -0.77 -2.07 4.05
N VAL A 108 0.04 -1.47 4.91
CA VAL A 108 -0.37 -0.56 5.97
C VAL A 108 0.12 0.83 5.59
N PHE A 109 -0.80 1.79 5.51
CA PHE A 109 -0.48 3.20 5.37
C PHE A 109 -0.58 3.91 6.72
N ILE A 110 0.35 4.81 7.01
CA ILE A 110 0.33 5.66 8.20
C ILE A 110 0.54 7.11 7.76
N GLY A 111 -0.37 8.00 8.12
CA GLY A 111 -0.26 9.42 7.82
C GLY A 111 -1.43 10.26 8.33
N GLU A 112 -1.34 11.58 8.18
CA GLU A 112 -2.45 12.52 8.46
C GLU A 112 -3.65 12.27 7.53
N SER A 113 -4.86 12.55 8.03
CA SER A 113 -6.14 12.41 7.31
C SER A 113 -6.19 13.24 6.03
N LEU A 114 -5.67 14.47 6.09
CA LEU A 114 -5.60 15.37 4.94
C LEU A 114 -4.26 15.18 4.24
N SER A 115 -4.29 14.81 2.95
CA SER A 115 -3.10 14.61 2.13
C SER A 115 -2.24 15.88 1.96
N SER A 116 -2.81 17.06 2.19
CA SER A 116 -2.10 18.34 2.20
C SER A 116 -1.35 18.61 3.51
N ARG A 117 -1.58 17.81 4.56
CA ARG A 117 -0.86 17.90 5.82
C ARG A 117 0.33 16.94 5.81
N VAL A 118 1.42 17.43 6.39
CA VAL A 118 2.62 16.62 6.56
C VAL A 118 2.46 15.73 7.78
N SER A 119 2.84 14.46 7.65
CA SER A 119 2.83 13.48 8.73
C SER A 119 4.14 13.52 9.50
N TYR A 120 4.05 13.49 10.83
CA TYR A 120 5.18 13.54 11.75
C TYR A 120 5.16 12.30 12.65
N TYR A 121 6.29 11.61 12.75
CA TYR A 121 6.41 10.41 13.57
C TYR A 121 7.88 10.11 13.88
N ASP A 122 8.09 9.32 14.94
CA ASP A 122 9.39 8.67 15.18
C ASP A 122 9.33 7.26 14.61
N LEU A 123 10.34 6.89 13.84
CA LEU A 123 10.44 5.58 13.19
C LEU A 123 11.62 4.79 13.74
N GLN A 124 11.37 3.54 14.11
CA GLN A 124 12.40 2.54 14.44
C GLN A 124 12.26 1.35 13.50
N VAL A 125 13.40 0.91 12.95
CA VAL A 125 13.52 -0.25 12.06
C VAL A 125 14.42 -1.28 12.73
N ASP A 126 13.95 -2.53 12.86
CA ASP A 126 14.70 -3.68 13.37
C ASP A 126 15.48 -3.39 14.67
N ASP A 127 14.80 -2.81 15.66
CA ASP A 127 15.39 -2.47 16.97
C ASP A 127 16.56 -1.47 16.93
N GLY A 128 16.74 -0.78 15.79
CA GLY A 128 17.66 0.33 15.65
C GLY A 128 17.24 1.56 16.45
N LYS A 129 17.90 2.68 16.17
CA LYS A 129 17.58 3.96 16.82
C LYS A 129 16.29 4.56 16.25
N PHE A 130 15.45 5.10 17.12
CA PHE A 130 14.34 5.96 16.69
C PHE A 130 14.86 7.19 15.94
N THR A 131 14.31 7.41 14.75
CA THR A 131 14.64 8.55 13.89
C THR A 131 13.38 9.37 13.66
N LYS A 132 13.44 10.68 13.93
CA LYS A 132 12.36 11.62 13.61
C LYS A 132 12.17 11.68 12.10
N GLN A 133 10.95 11.54 11.63
CA GLN A 133 10.58 11.62 10.22
C GLN A 133 9.45 12.62 10.01
N LYS A 134 9.53 13.31 8.87
CA LYS A 134 8.51 14.24 8.38
C LYS A 134 8.31 13.98 6.89
N SER A 135 7.09 13.68 6.46
CA SER A 135 6.82 13.12 5.13
C SER A 135 5.32 13.22 4.76
N SER A 136 4.95 12.89 3.53
CA SER A 136 3.55 12.69 3.11
C SER A 136 2.91 11.41 3.66
N GLY A 137 3.63 10.66 4.52
CA GLY A 137 3.18 9.42 5.13
C GLY A 137 4.16 8.27 4.95
N LEU A 138 3.81 7.13 5.51
CA LEU A 138 4.59 5.89 5.47
C LEU A 138 3.72 4.79 4.86
N THR A 139 4.28 4.01 3.95
CA THR A 139 3.68 2.78 3.41
C THR A 139 4.56 1.60 3.81
N VAL A 140 3.97 0.57 4.40
CA VAL A 140 4.66 -0.68 4.75
C VAL A 140 3.88 -1.84 4.12
N CYS A 141 4.54 -2.65 3.30
CA CYS A 141 3.86 -3.68 2.50
C CYS A 141 4.53 -5.06 2.59
N THR A 142 3.75 -6.07 2.24
CA THR A 142 4.22 -7.44 1.98
C THR A 142 4.65 -7.59 0.52
N GLY A 143 5.16 -8.77 0.14
CA GLY A 143 5.42 -9.07 -1.27
C GLY A 143 4.17 -9.03 -2.15
N THR A 144 2.97 -9.35 -1.61
CA THR A 144 1.72 -9.19 -2.36
C THR A 144 1.44 -7.69 -2.62
N GLY A 145 1.65 -6.84 -1.63
CA GLY A 145 1.48 -5.38 -1.76
C GLY A 145 2.57 -4.69 -2.57
N SER A 146 3.68 -5.38 -2.87
CA SER A 146 4.82 -4.81 -3.60
C SER A 146 4.49 -4.31 -4.99
N THR A 147 3.40 -4.81 -5.62
CA THR A 147 2.90 -4.37 -6.93
C THR A 147 1.91 -3.20 -6.87
N SER A 148 1.61 -2.68 -5.68
CA SER A 148 0.60 -1.64 -5.43
C SER A 148 1.26 -0.27 -5.14
N TRP A 149 0.95 0.37 -4.02
CA TRP A 149 1.50 1.67 -3.63
C TRP A 149 3.03 1.65 -3.52
N TYR A 150 3.63 0.59 -2.98
CA TYR A 150 5.09 0.48 -2.88
C TYR A 150 5.78 0.62 -4.25
N PHE A 151 5.28 -0.08 -5.28
CA PHE A 151 5.78 0.06 -6.64
C PHE A 151 5.59 1.49 -7.15
N ASN A 152 4.37 2.03 -7.05
CA ASN A 152 4.03 3.32 -7.65
C ASN A 152 4.74 4.51 -6.99
N ILE A 153 5.07 4.41 -5.71
CA ILE A 153 5.88 5.41 -4.99
C ILE A 153 7.33 5.38 -5.49
N ASN A 154 7.86 4.20 -5.78
CA ASN A 154 9.30 4.01 -5.99
C ASN A 154 9.71 3.83 -7.46
N LYS A 155 8.76 3.69 -8.38
CA LYS A 155 9.05 3.43 -9.80
C LYS A 155 9.82 4.59 -10.42
N LEU A 156 10.77 4.24 -11.28
CA LEU A 156 11.40 5.18 -12.19
C LEU A 156 10.50 5.39 -13.40
N THR A 157 10.33 6.66 -13.79
CA THR A 157 9.64 7.05 -15.01
C THR A 157 10.64 7.27 -16.14
N ASP A 158 10.20 7.04 -17.37
CA ASP A 158 11.03 7.22 -18.58
C ASP A 158 11.56 8.66 -18.68
N MET A 159 10.72 9.65 -18.35
CA MET A 159 11.12 11.06 -18.28
C MET A 159 12.26 11.29 -17.28
N CYS A 160 12.10 10.80 -16.05
CA CYS A 160 13.13 10.97 -15.01
C CYS A 160 14.45 10.28 -15.39
N LEU A 161 14.37 9.07 -15.96
CA LEU A 161 15.56 8.37 -16.44
C LEU A 161 16.23 9.12 -17.59
N LYS A 162 15.46 9.61 -18.56
CA LYS A 162 15.99 10.37 -19.70
C LYS A 162 16.73 11.63 -19.25
N ASP A 163 16.13 12.40 -18.35
CA ASP A 163 16.75 13.59 -17.78
C ASP A 163 18.07 13.24 -17.05
N LEU A 164 18.07 12.17 -16.26
CA LEU A 164 19.27 11.71 -15.56
C LEU A 164 20.36 11.24 -16.53
N LEU A 165 20.01 10.43 -17.54
CA LEU A 165 20.96 9.92 -18.52
C LEU A 165 21.57 11.06 -19.35
N LYS A 166 20.78 12.09 -19.68
CA LYS A 166 21.29 13.30 -20.34
C LYS A 166 22.31 14.03 -19.47
N LEU A 167 22.01 14.26 -18.18
CA LEU A 167 22.96 14.89 -17.25
C LEU A 167 24.26 14.09 -17.14
N VAL A 168 24.18 12.76 -17.08
CA VAL A 168 25.38 11.88 -17.07
C VAL A 168 26.14 11.96 -18.39
N SER A 169 25.42 11.99 -19.52
CA SER A 169 26.01 12.15 -20.86
C SER A 169 26.81 13.44 -20.96
N ASP A 170 26.26 14.54 -20.45
CA ASP A 170 26.85 15.87 -20.48
C ASP A 170 28.04 15.99 -19.52
N GLU A 171 27.89 15.54 -18.27
CA GLU A 171 28.90 15.64 -17.21
C GLU A 171 30.18 14.84 -17.52
N PHE A 172 30.02 13.63 -18.08
CA PHE A 172 31.15 12.74 -18.38
C PHE A 172 31.56 12.78 -19.85
N HIS A 173 30.92 13.61 -20.67
CA HIS A 173 31.15 13.70 -22.11
C HIS A 173 31.08 12.34 -22.83
N VAL A 174 30.19 11.46 -22.37
CA VAL A 174 29.98 10.12 -22.92
C VAL A 174 28.71 10.12 -23.77
N GLN A 175 28.72 9.43 -24.91
CA GLN A 175 27.54 9.33 -25.77
C GLN A 175 26.57 8.27 -25.24
N ILE A 176 25.62 8.67 -24.41
CA ILE A 176 24.54 7.80 -23.94
C ILE A 176 23.33 8.01 -24.84
N PRO A 177 22.72 6.95 -25.42
CA PRO A 177 21.54 7.07 -26.28
C PRO A 177 20.27 7.30 -25.44
N TYR A 178 20.18 8.40 -24.70
CA TYR A 178 19.05 8.73 -23.82
C TYR A 178 17.77 9.12 -24.59
N GLU A 179 17.89 9.45 -25.88
CA GLU A 179 16.75 9.66 -26.79
C GLU A 179 16.19 8.34 -27.36
N ASP A 180 16.89 7.22 -27.21
CA ASP A 180 16.41 5.91 -27.64
C ASP A 180 15.42 5.35 -26.61
N GLU A 181 14.12 5.43 -26.94
CA GLU A 181 13.03 4.95 -26.09
C GLU A 181 13.20 3.48 -25.68
N SER A 182 13.75 2.63 -26.55
CA SER A 182 13.95 1.22 -26.24
C SER A 182 15.00 1.00 -25.14
N VAL A 183 16.05 1.83 -25.13
CA VAL A 183 17.08 1.83 -24.09
C VAL A 183 16.50 2.32 -22.77
N VAL A 184 15.79 3.45 -22.80
CA VAL A 184 15.15 4.05 -21.61
C VAL A 184 14.15 3.06 -20.99
N GLN A 185 13.21 2.53 -21.78
CA GLN A 185 12.21 1.58 -21.32
C GLN A 185 12.83 0.32 -20.75
N LYS A 186 13.88 -0.22 -21.40
CA LYS A 186 14.59 -1.42 -20.91
C LYS A 186 15.24 -1.19 -19.56
N ILE A 187 15.87 -0.03 -19.34
CA ILE A 187 16.51 0.31 -18.07
C ILE A 187 15.45 0.58 -17.00
N CYS A 188 14.43 1.39 -17.29
CA CYS A 188 13.28 1.62 -16.42
C CYS A 188 12.65 0.30 -15.96
N LYS A 189 12.37 -0.60 -16.90
CA LYS A 189 11.82 -1.92 -16.60
C LYS A 189 12.73 -2.71 -15.65
N ARG A 190 14.03 -2.81 -15.96
CA ARG A 190 14.99 -3.53 -15.09
C ARG A 190 15.12 -2.93 -13.70
N PHE A 191 14.94 -1.62 -13.55
CA PHE A 191 14.91 -0.98 -12.24
C PHE A 191 13.59 -1.32 -11.51
N ASN A 192 12.45 -1.11 -12.17
CA ASN A 192 11.12 -1.28 -11.62
C ASN A 192 10.82 -2.75 -11.25
N ASP A 193 11.31 -3.71 -12.03
CA ASP A 193 11.20 -5.14 -11.73
C ASP A 193 11.80 -5.50 -10.36
N LYS A 194 12.79 -4.74 -9.86
CA LYS A 194 13.40 -4.96 -8.52
C LYS A 194 12.54 -4.51 -7.36
N LEU A 195 11.50 -3.69 -7.62
CA LEU A 195 10.59 -3.20 -6.59
C LEU A 195 9.54 -4.25 -6.22
N VAL A 196 9.28 -5.21 -7.10
CA VAL A 196 8.36 -6.32 -6.87
C VAL A 196 9.12 -7.48 -6.26
N PHE A 197 8.61 -8.05 -5.17
CA PHE A 197 9.23 -9.15 -4.46
C PHE A 197 8.22 -10.24 -4.09
N SER A 198 8.71 -11.43 -3.76
CA SER A 198 7.86 -12.61 -3.56
C SER A 198 6.83 -12.40 -2.44
N PRO A 199 5.55 -12.77 -2.65
CA PRO A 199 4.55 -12.84 -1.58
C PRO A 199 4.94 -13.69 -0.37
N GLU A 200 5.91 -14.58 -0.52
CA GLU A 200 6.42 -15.47 0.53
C GLU A 200 7.59 -14.85 1.34
N ASP A 201 8.12 -13.70 0.90
CA ASP A 201 9.20 -13.01 1.63
C ASP A 201 8.70 -12.54 3.01
N PRO A 202 9.31 -12.99 4.12
CA PRO A 202 8.85 -12.68 5.47
C PRO A 202 9.27 -11.28 5.96
N ARG A 203 9.80 -10.43 5.08
CA ARG A 203 10.20 -9.05 5.39
C ARG A 203 9.10 -8.06 5.02
N LEU A 204 9.00 -7.02 5.83
CA LEU A 204 8.27 -5.80 5.53
C LEU A 204 9.10 -4.96 4.55
N ALA A 205 8.50 -4.46 3.48
CA ALA A 205 9.10 -3.41 2.68
C ALA A 205 8.43 -2.08 3.00
N TYR A 206 9.21 -1.08 3.41
CA TYR A 206 8.70 0.24 3.75
C TYR A 206 9.09 1.29 2.70
N ALA A 207 8.25 2.31 2.56
CA ALA A 207 8.48 3.50 1.76
C ALA A 207 7.97 4.74 2.51
N VAL A 208 8.88 5.64 2.87
CA VAL A 208 8.59 6.99 3.35
C VAL A 208 8.27 7.86 2.14
N ARG A 209 7.04 8.40 2.09
CA ARG A 209 6.55 9.18 0.94
C ARG A 209 7.00 10.63 1.03
N ASP A 210 7.70 11.14 0.03
CA ASP A 210 8.14 12.54 -0.04
C ASP A 210 8.84 13.01 1.26
N PRO A 211 9.93 12.36 1.68
CA PRO A 211 10.60 12.70 2.94
C PRO A 211 11.17 14.12 2.91
N VAL A 212 10.99 14.85 4.01
CA VAL A 212 11.56 16.18 4.23
C VAL A 212 12.82 16.05 5.09
N PHE A 213 13.97 16.45 4.55
CA PHE A 213 15.24 16.42 5.27
C PHE A 213 15.74 17.82 5.64
N ASN A 214 16.16 17.99 6.91
CA ASN A 214 16.80 19.21 7.43
C ASN A 214 17.51 18.90 8.77
N ALA A 215 17.97 19.93 9.50
CA ALA A 215 18.66 19.77 10.78
C ALA A 215 17.82 19.04 11.86
N THR A 216 16.48 19.18 11.81
CA THR A 216 15.56 18.52 12.74
C THR A 216 15.16 17.12 12.28
N PHE A 217 15.04 16.92 10.97
CA PHE A 217 14.67 15.65 10.33
C PHE A 217 15.84 15.14 9.49
N PRO A 218 16.75 14.35 10.09
CA PRO A 218 17.96 13.92 9.40
C PRO A 218 17.63 12.98 8.22
N PRO A 219 18.53 12.88 7.23
CA PRO A 219 18.41 11.90 6.15
C PRO A 219 18.15 10.49 6.68
N PHE A 220 17.20 9.81 6.07
CA PHE A 220 16.84 8.43 6.36
C PHE A 220 16.57 7.71 5.03
N PRO A 221 16.90 6.42 4.89
CA PRO A 221 16.59 5.68 3.67
C PRO A 221 15.09 5.74 3.38
N ALA A 222 14.71 6.38 2.26
CA ALA A 222 13.30 6.57 1.90
C ALA A 222 12.56 5.25 1.67
N ARG A 223 13.28 4.16 1.42
CA ARG A 223 12.73 2.81 1.35
C ARG A 223 13.73 1.79 1.90
N GLY A 224 13.22 0.63 2.29
CA GLY A 224 14.05 -0.48 2.74
C GLY A 224 13.23 -1.72 3.09
N PHE A 225 13.94 -2.76 3.50
CA PHE A 225 13.35 -3.97 4.07
C PHE A 225 13.61 -4.03 5.56
N SER A 226 12.69 -4.65 6.30
CA SER A 226 12.83 -4.87 7.74
C SER A 226 12.07 -6.12 8.17
N ARG A 227 12.37 -6.67 9.35
CA ARG A 227 11.56 -7.71 9.99
C ARG A 227 10.52 -7.12 10.94
N LYS A 228 10.84 -5.96 11.54
CA LYS A 228 10.00 -5.26 12.50
C LYS A 228 10.12 -3.76 12.31
N MET A 229 8.99 -3.07 12.40
CA MET A 229 8.94 -1.61 12.46
C MET A 229 8.13 -1.16 13.66
N VAL A 230 8.60 -0.10 14.32
CA VAL A 230 7.85 0.59 15.37
C VAL A 230 7.71 2.06 14.97
N VAL A 231 6.48 2.54 14.92
CA VAL A 231 6.15 3.91 14.55
C VAL A 231 5.47 4.57 15.74
N GLN A 232 5.98 5.71 16.19
CA GLN A 232 5.32 6.52 17.21
C GLN A 232 4.77 7.79 16.56
N SER A 233 3.46 7.98 16.63
CA SER A 233 2.81 9.15 16.05
C SER A 233 3.17 10.43 16.78
N ARG A 234 3.47 11.48 16.00
CA ARG A 234 3.50 12.87 16.46
C ARG A 234 2.37 13.69 15.82
N GLY A 235 1.52 13.07 15.01
CA GLY A 235 0.40 13.71 14.31
C GLY A 235 -0.79 14.00 15.21
N TYR A 236 -1.73 14.82 14.72
CA TYR A 236 -2.91 15.22 15.52
C TYR A 236 -4.23 14.67 14.98
N ASP A 237 -4.28 14.42 13.69
CA ASP A 237 -5.40 13.85 12.96
C ASP A 237 -4.84 12.80 11.99
N ALA A 238 -4.13 11.81 12.54
CA ALA A 238 -3.41 10.79 11.81
C ALA A 238 -4.08 9.43 11.95
N HIS A 239 -3.91 8.59 10.94
CA HIS A 239 -4.53 7.30 10.82
C HIS A 239 -3.53 6.22 10.42
N LEU A 240 -3.78 5.01 10.90
CA LEU A 240 -3.20 3.78 10.40
C LEU A 240 -4.27 3.04 9.59
N VAL A 241 -4.01 2.80 8.32
CA VAL A 241 -4.96 2.20 7.38
C VAL A 241 -4.45 0.85 6.91
N ILE A 242 -5.24 -0.19 7.08
CA ILE A 242 -4.94 -1.57 6.64
C ILE A 242 -5.64 -1.84 5.31
N ASP A 243 -4.86 -2.20 4.29
CA ASP A 243 -5.32 -2.59 2.94
C ASP A 243 -6.27 -1.58 2.27
N GLY A 244 -6.15 -0.30 2.62
CA GLY A 244 -7.05 0.76 2.15
C GLY A 244 -8.51 0.65 2.63
N GLY A 245 -8.78 -0.26 3.57
CA GLY A 245 -10.11 -0.57 4.08
C GLY A 245 -10.32 -0.10 5.52
N MET A 246 -9.62 -0.71 6.49
CA MET A 246 -9.83 -0.40 7.91
C MET A 246 -8.93 0.75 8.35
N SER A 247 -9.51 1.84 8.86
CA SER A 247 -8.79 3.01 9.36
C SER A 247 -8.85 3.11 10.88
N TYR A 248 -7.70 3.16 11.52
CA TYR A 248 -7.52 3.30 12.96
C TYR A 248 -6.99 4.68 13.30
N ILE A 249 -7.55 5.31 14.34
CA ILE A 249 -6.99 6.56 14.86
C ILE A 249 -5.56 6.33 15.34
N PHE A 250 -4.65 7.16 14.86
CA PHE A 250 -3.21 7.07 15.11
C PHE A 250 -2.62 8.43 15.49
N ASN A 251 -3.31 9.16 16.39
CA ASN A 251 -2.89 10.49 16.86
C ASN A 251 -1.72 10.43 17.84
N HIS A 252 -1.23 11.61 18.22
CA HIS A 252 -0.04 11.86 19.03
C HIS A 252 0.12 10.89 20.19
N GLY A 253 1.31 10.29 20.29
CA GLY A 253 1.67 9.35 21.35
C GLY A 253 1.21 7.91 21.12
N THR A 254 0.35 7.65 20.12
CA THR A 254 0.02 6.27 19.71
C THR A 254 1.23 5.62 19.07
N VAL A 255 1.49 4.35 19.40
CA VAL A 255 2.58 3.56 18.84
C VAL A 255 2.02 2.37 18.08
N ALA A 256 2.54 2.11 16.89
CA ALA A 256 2.23 0.93 16.09
C ALA A 256 3.49 0.07 15.94
N LYS A 257 3.37 -1.21 16.29
CA LYS A 257 4.36 -2.24 15.98
C LYS A 257 3.85 -3.06 14.80
N LEU A 258 4.67 -3.17 13.75
CA LEU A 258 4.39 -3.92 12.54
C LEU A 258 5.39 -5.07 12.42
N GLU A 259 4.91 -6.28 12.19
CA GLU A 259 5.73 -7.48 12.02
C GLU A 259 5.02 -8.53 11.15
N ILE A 260 5.77 -9.46 10.56
CA ILE A 260 5.24 -10.62 9.84
C ILE A 260 5.54 -11.88 10.66
N ASN A 261 4.52 -12.71 10.88
CA ASN A 261 4.67 -14.02 11.52
C ASN A 261 4.21 -15.13 10.58
N ALA A 262 4.93 -16.25 10.55
CA ALA A 262 4.62 -17.37 9.66
C ALA A 262 3.20 -17.95 9.87
N GLN A 263 2.72 -17.95 11.11
CA GLN A 263 1.35 -18.40 11.46
C GLN A 263 0.25 -17.50 10.92
N ASP A 264 0.57 -16.25 10.59
CA ASP A 264 -0.35 -15.31 9.99
C ASP A 264 -0.42 -15.46 8.47
N ALA A 265 0.41 -16.29 7.82
CA ALA A 265 0.39 -16.41 6.36
C ALA A 265 -0.90 -17.04 5.82
N LEU A 266 -1.40 -16.53 4.69
CA LEU A 266 -2.50 -17.13 3.94
C LEU A 266 -1.98 -18.24 3.02
N ARG A 267 -2.52 -19.45 3.18
CA ARG A 267 -2.26 -20.57 2.27
C ARG A 267 -3.09 -20.37 1.01
N THR A 268 -2.40 -20.08 -0.08
CA THR A 268 -3.02 -19.85 -1.40
C THR A 268 -2.68 -21.00 -2.33
N VAL A 269 -3.66 -21.44 -3.12
CA VAL A 269 -3.46 -22.41 -4.20
C VAL A 269 -3.08 -21.65 -5.47
N ILE A 270 -2.00 -22.07 -6.14
CA ILE A 270 -1.61 -21.61 -7.47
C ILE A 270 -1.68 -22.80 -8.40
N PHE A 271 -2.63 -22.80 -9.34
CA PHE A 271 -2.74 -23.86 -10.33
C PHE A 271 -1.63 -23.72 -11.40
N ARG A 272 -1.06 -24.84 -11.90
CA ARG A 272 0.08 -24.86 -12.84
C ARG A 272 -0.29 -24.77 -14.32
#